data_AF-A0A8H8JXM4-F1
#
_entry.id   AF-A0A8H8JXM4-F1
#
_cell.length_a   1.000
_cell.length_b   1.000
_cell.length_c   1.000
_cell.angle_alpha   90.00
_cell.angle_beta   90.00
_cell.angle_gamma   90.00
#
_symmetry.space_group_name_H-M   'P 1'
#
loop_
_entity.id
_entity.type
_entity.pdbx_description
1 polymer ?
#
loop_
_entity_poly.entity_id
_entity_poly.type
_entity_poly.pdbx_seq_one_letter_code
_entity_poly.pdbx_strand_id
1 'polypeptide(L)'
;MISASKLVWSAVVCAAHVFAQSSSDIRIDDSKVITDASRYGIQYGPGWTLDDEFGAHYRGTYTSTDVAGSYMMISFRGTEISYYADTFPGMAPVMVALDGKSFPNITWTNVQNTTRSQLLWSAMNLEPGDHQLVLGTAPAYMNKTGTVGIDYFTVTPVEQDASAVPQNLGPGAWAVPVNATIVDNDDPAIKYSDDSWRTYGTASNGPTPLYWGGSQRSSQLAGASLEFTFYGTGVWYFSDDFWGNANVSISVDGGEAEIVNTSTGVTWISQRMFWGKDGLSDGKHTVKVTHVGTQSSYANLDFFMYMPGKSSASHSVSVGAIVGAVVGGVAGLALIALAAFFLIKKRRAAKEEAKPEPTKAAEAGVHHLSLAKTASRGSEVTLDEEKIGDDKAIA
;
A
#
# COMPACT_ATOMS: atom_id res chain seq x y z
N MET A 1 6.00 32.91 -44.13
CA MET A 1 6.77 33.26 -42.92
C MET A 1 5.83 33.99 -41.98
N ILE A 2 5.28 33.29 -40.98
CA ILE A 2 4.39 33.89 -39.97
C ILE A 2 5.14 33.83 -38.65
N SER A 3 5.37 35.01 -38.08
CA SER A 3 6.20 35.24 -36.90
C SER A 3 5.45 34.84 -35.63
N ALA A 4 6.16 34.12 -34.76
CA ALA A 4 5.72 33.71 -33.43
C ALA A 4 5.44 34.93 -32.53
N SER A 5 4.27 34.94 -31.89
CA SER A 5 3.93 35.85 -30.80
C SER A 5 4.38 35.27 -29.46
N LYS A 6 5.16 36.07 -28.73
CA LYS A 6 5.68 35.79 -27.40
C LYS A 6 4.54 35.88 -26.38
N LEU A 7 4.27 34.79 -25.63
CA LEU A 7 3.51 34.88 -24.38
C LEU A 7 4.41 35.55 -23.32
N VAL A 8 3.97 36.71 -22.83
CA VAL A 8 4.54 37.38 -21.66
C VAL A 8 3.66 37.02 -20.46
N TRP A 9 4.20 36.27 -19.50
CA TRP A 9 3.57 36.08 -18.20
C TRP A 9 3.77 37.36 -17.38
N SER A 10 2.70 38.14 -17.18
CA SER A 10 2.70 39.24 -16.21
C SER A 10 2.11 38.71 -14.90
N ALA A 11 2.88 38.82 -13.81
CA ALA A 11 2.36 38.73 -12.46
C ALA A 11 1.48 39.96 -12.22
N VAL A 12 0.16 39.79 -12.32
CA VAL A 12 -0.81 40.83 -11.96
C VAL A 12 -1.28 40.55 -10.53
N VAL A 13 -0.91 41.44 -9.63
CA VAL A 13 -1.60 41.62 -8.35
C VAL A 13 -2.99 42.15 -8.68
N CYS A 14 -4.02 41.30 -8.61
CA CYS A 14 -5.40 41.71 -8.86
C CYS A 14 -6.13 41.95 -7.54
N ALA A 15 -6.67 43.15 -7.41
CA ALA A 15 -7.53 43.58 -6.32
C ALA A 15 -8.82 42.75 -6.29
N ALA A 16 -9.17 42.30 -5.08
CA ALA A 16 -10.34 41.49 -4.79
C ALA A 16 -11.65 42.15 -5.25
N HIS A 17 -12.36 41.49 -6.16
CA HIS A 17 -13.82 41.56 -6.20
C HIS A 17 -14.35 40.32 -5.48
N VAL A 18 -14.80 40.54 -4.25
CA VAL A 18 -15.43 39.53 -3.41
C VAL A 18 -16.85 39.30 -3.94
N PHE A 19 -17.04 38.25 -4.73
CA PHE A 19 -18.30 37.51 -4.64
C PHE A 19 -18.16 36.58 -3.44
N ALA A 20 -18.95 36.86 -2.40
CA ALA A 20 -19.04 35.98 -1.24
C ALA A 20 -19.78 34.72 -1.67
N GLN A 21 -19.01 33.68 -1.99
CA GLN A 21 -19.50 32.32 -2.16
C GLN A 21 -18.93 31.50 -1.01
N SER A 22 -19.81 30.85 -0.25
CA SER A 22 -19.49 30.23 1.03
C SER A 22 -18.82 28.87 0.86
N SER A 23 -17.66 28.81 0.21
CA SER A 23 -16.82 27.61 0.24
C SER A 23 -16.04 27.62 1.55
N SER A 24 -16.43 26.77 2.51
CA SER A 24 -15.57 26.51 3.67
C SER A 24 -14.42 25.64 3.18
N ASP A 25 -13.21 26.19 3.14
CA ASP A 25 -12.01 25.41 2.86
C ASP A 25 -11.93 24.19 3.76
N ILE A 26 -11.58 23.06 3.17
CA ILE A 26 -11.36 21.81 3.91
C ILE A 26 -9.89 21.74 4.30
N ARG A 27 -9.63 21.42 5.57
CA ARG A 27 -8.27 21.19 6.08
C ARG A 27 -7.92 19.71 6.08
N ILE A 28 -6.83 19.38 5.41
CA ILE A 28 -6.26 18.03 5.34
C ILE A 28 -5.04 18.00 6.24
N ASP A 29 -5.17 17.30 7.35
CA ASP A 29 -4.12 17.12 8.34
C ASP A 29 -3.04 16.17 7.81
N ASP A 30 -1.77 16.45 8.11
CA ASP A 30 -0.61 15.65 7.71
C ASP A 30 -0.71 14.18 8.18
N SER A 31 -1.32 13.93 9.35
CA SER A 31 -1.52 12.57 9.85
C SER A 31 -2.55 11.75 9.07
N LYS A 32 -3.29 12.35 8.13
CA LYS A 32 -4.27 11.64 7.30
C LYS A 32 -3.53 10.93 6.19
N VAL A 33 -3.18 9.67 6.42
CA VAL A 33 -2.53 8.79 5.45
C VAL A 33 -3.57 7.99 4.66
N ILE A 34 -3.36 7.86 3.35
CA ILE A 34 -4.17 6.96 2.52
C ILE A 34 -3.84 5.49 2.86
N THR A 35 -4.85 4.66 3.01
CA THR A 35 -4.74 3.22 3.32
C THR A 35 -5.82 2.43 2.58
N ASP A 36 -5.77 1.11 2.62
CA ASP A 36 -6.85 0.27 2.09
C ASP A 36 -8.22 0.59 2.72
N ALA A 37 -8.22 1.02 3.99
CA ALA A 37 -9.41 1.39 4.74
C ALA A 37 -9.78 2.88 4.63
N SER A 38 -8.83 3.74 4.28
CA SER A 38 -9.00 5.20 4.18
C SER A 38 -8.55 5.68 2.80
N ARG A 39 -9.51 5.97 1.93
CA ARG A 39 -9.28 6.44 0.56
C ARG A 39 -8.98 7.94 0.46
N TYR A 40 -8.89 8.59 1.61
CA TYR A 40 -8.59 10.00 1.79
C TYR A 40 -7.32 10.15 2.60
N GLY A 41 -6.45 11.05 2.15
CA GLY A 41 -5.22 11.37 2.82
C GLY A 41 -4.06 11.57 1.85
N ILE A 42 -2.89 11.54 2.45
CA ILE A 42 -1.59 11.75 1.85
C ILE A 42 -0.94 10.38 1.66
N GLN A 43 -0.38 10.15 0.49
CA GLN A 43 0.53 9.05 0.25
C GLN A 43 1.96 9.54 0.48
N TYR A 44 2.61 9.01 1.51
CA TYR A 44 4.02 9.28 1.77
C TYR A 44 4.89 8.24 1.07
N GLY A 45 5.94 8.71 0.41
CA GLY A 45 7.06 7.86 -0.02
C GLY A 45 7.91 7.40 1.17
N PRO A 46 9.02 6.69 0.91
CA PRO A 46 9.93 6.27 1.98
C PRO A 46 10.58 7.47 2.69
N GLY A 47 10.87 7.34 3.98
CA GLY A 47 11.68 8.30 4.75
C GLY A 47 10.93 9.46 5.41
N TRP A 48 9.60 9.45 5.41
CA TRP A 48 8.80 10.42 6.17
C TRP A 48 8.51 9.91 7.58
N THR A 49 8.54 10.82 8.55
CA THR A 49 8.29 10.56 9.98
C THR A 49 7.18 11.48 10.47
N LEU A 50 6.20 10.92 11.16
CA LEU A 50 5.12 11.65 11.83
C LEU A 50 5.53 11.90 13.29
N ASP A 51 5.51 13.17 13.70
CA ASP A 51 5.65 13.59 15.08
C ASP A 51 4.28 14.03 15.62
N ASP A 52 3.78 13.39 16.69
CA ASP A 52 2.40 13.54 17.21
C ASP A 52 2.28 14.28 18.56
N GLU A 53 3.37 14.89 19.03
CA GLU A 53 3.44 15.58 20.34
C GLU A 53 3.74 17.09 20.22
N PHE A 54 3.35 17.74 19.12
CA PHE A 54 3.60 19.16 18.89
C PHE A 54 2.32 20.00 18.96
N GLY A 55 1.88 20.37 20.17
CA GLY A 55 0.64 21.12 20.41
C GLY A 55 0.49 22.50 19.74
N ALA A 56 1.49 22.96 18.98
CA ALA A 56 1.44 24.21 18.21
C ALA A 56 1.07 24.02 16.73
N HIS A 57 0.94 22.78 16.25
CA HIS A 57 0.60 22.42 14.87
C HIS A 57 -0.88 22.09 14.75
N TYR A 58 -1.42 22.09 13.54
CA TYR A 58 -2.80 21.71 13.32
C TYR A 58 -3.01 20.27 13.81
N ARG A 59 -3.99 20.10 14.71
CA ARG A 59 -4.27 18.84 15.45
C ARG A 59 -3.08 18.20 16.19
N GLY A 60 -2.00 18.94 16.38
CA GLY A 60 -0.84 18.50 17.16
C GLY A 60 0.15 17.62 16.41
N THR A 61 0.01 17.47 15.09
CA THR A 61 0.84 16.58 14.26
C THR A 61 1.73 17.35 13.30
N TYR A 62 2.90 16.80 12.99
CA TYR A 62 3.80 17.32 11.97
C TYR A 62 4.56 16.18 11.29
N THR A 63 4.51 16.10 9.97
CA THR A 63 5.15 15.02 9.21
C THR A 63 6.30 15.57 8.41
N SER A 64 7.50 15.03 8.60
CA SER A 64 8.72 15.56 8.01
C SER A 64 9.66 14.50 7.46
N THR A 65 10.59 14.92 6.61
CA THR A 65 11.65 14.08 6.05
C THR A 65 12.90 14.91 5.82
N ASP A 66 14.05 14.33 6.15
CA ASP A 66 15.39 14.78 5.74
C ASP A 66 16.02 13.84 4.70
N VAL A 67 15.26 12.85 4.24
CA VAL A 67 15.69 11.87 3.25
C VAL A 67 15.59 12.51 1.87
N ALA A 68 16.74 12.62 1.22
CA ALA A 68 16.81 13.22 -0.08
C ALA A 68 16.23 12.29 -1.15
N GLY A 69 15.44 12.85 -2.06
CA GLY A 69 14.66 12.09 -3.04
C GLY A 69 13.36 11.50 -2.47
N SER A 70 12.94 11.88 -1.26
CA SER A 70 11.62 11.52 -0.71
C SER A 70 10.53 12.45 -1.21
N TYR A 71 9.38 11.86 -1.54
CA TYR A 71 8.20 12.56 -2.05
C TYR A 71 6.96 12.17 -1.26
N MET A 72 5.93 12.99 -1.38
CA MET A 72 4.57 12.70 -0.97
C MET A 72 3.63 13.12 -2.09
N MET A 73 2.44 12.53 -2.10
CA MET A 73 1.39 12.85 -3.04
C MET A 73 0.09 13.04 -2.26
N ILE A 74 -0.61 14.10 -2.60
CA ILE A 74 -2.00 14.29 -2.23
C ILE A 74 -2.79 14.49 -3.50
N SER A 75 -3.80 13.66 -3.70
CA SER A 75 -4.79 13.96 -4.74
C SER A 75 -5.93 14.76 -4.10
N PHE A 76 -6.61 15.61 -4.85
CA PHE A 76 -7.73 16.40 -4.34
C PHE A 76 -8.70 16.77 -5.45
N ARG A 77 -9.93 17.12 -5.07
CA ARG A 77 -10.92 17.66 -6.00
C ARG A 77 -11.31 19.06 -5.56
N GLY A 78 -11.00 20.06 -6.36
CA GLY A 78 -11.18 21.43 -5.95
C GLY A 78 -10.71 22.44 -6.98
N THR A 79 -10.85 23.70 -6.64
CA THR A 79 -10.40 24.84 -7.46
C THR A 79 -9.18 25.53 -6.85
N GLU A 80 -8.79 25.14 -5.64
CA GLU A 80 -7.62 25.67 -4.95
C GLU A 80 -7.05 24.63 -3.98
N ILE A 81 -5.72 24.65 -3.85
CA ILE A 81 -4.99 23.96 -2.79
C ILE A 81 -3.90 24.87 -2.23
N SER A 82 -3.73 24.88 -0.90
CA SER A 82 -2.63 25.56 -0.22
C SER A 82 -1.90 24.61 0.71
N TYR A 83 -0.58 24.76 0.78
CA TYR A 83 0.35 23.96 1.56
C TYR A 83 0.90 24.78 2.72
N TYR A 84 0.70 24.29 3.94
CA TYR A 84 1.17 24.91 5.17
C TYR A 84 2.22 24.04 5.88
N ALA A 85 3.27 24.70 6.36
CA ALA A 85 4.33 24.08 7.14
C ALA A 85 5.14 25.12 7.93
N ASP A 86 6.04 24.63 8.78
CA ASP A 86 7.01 25.47 9.44
C ASP A 86 8.05 26.02 8.46
N THR A 87 8.52 27.24 8.75
CA THR A 87 9.74 27.79 8.18
C THR A 87 10.79 27.82 9.29
N PHE A 88 12.00 27.35 9.04
CA PHE A 88 13.08 27.32 10.04
C PHE A 88 14.47 27.39 9.38
N PRO A 89 15.53 27.75 10.13
CA PRO A 89 16.89 27.73 9.61
C PRO A 89 17.28 26.32 9.15
N GLY A 90 17.72 26.19 7.90
CA GLY A 90 18.17 24.90 7.35
C GLY A 90 17.08 24.04 6.70
N MET A 91 15.87 24.57 6.48
CA MET A 91 14.85 23.91 5.66
C MET A 91 15.39 23.62 4.24
N ALA A 92 15.15 22.41 3.72
CA ALA A 92 15.48 22.08 2.34
C ALA A 92 14.48 22.74 1.36
N PRO A 93 14.90 23.06 0.13
CA PRO A 93 13.96 23.45 -0.90
C PRO A 93 12.95 22.36 -1.18
N VAL A 94 11.68 22.76 -1.23
CA VAL A 94 10.56 21.87 -1.54
C VAL A 94 10.33 21.90 -3.03
N MET A 95 10.40 20.74 -3.70
CA MET A 95 9.92 20.65 -5.07
C MET A 95 8.40 20.58 -5.07
N VAL A 96 7.80 21.11 -6.13
CA VAL A 96 6.36 21.13 -6.30
C VAL A 96 6.03 20.68 -7.71
N ALA A 97 5.14 19.71 -7.84
CA ALA A 97 4.49 19.39 -9.10
C ALA A 97 2.97 19.29 -8.89
N LEU A 98 2.21 19.95 -9.75
CA LEU A 98 0.75 19.85 -9.78
C LEU A 98 0.35 19.28 -11.14
N ASP A 99 -0.39 18.17 -11.13
CA ASP A 99 -0.84 17.44 -12.33
C ASP A 99 0.32 17.07 -13.26
N GLY A 100 1.43 16.64 -12.67
CA GLY A 100 2.69 16.32 -13.36
C GLY A 100 3.50 17.53 -13.83
N LYS A 101 2.94 18.75 -13.79
CA LYS A 101 3.67 19.97 -14.15
C LYS A 101 4.51 20.46 -12.98
N SER A 102 5.83 20.52 -13.17
CA SER A 102 6.76 21.07 -12.18
C SER A 102 6.65 22.60 -12.06
N PHE A 103 6.78 23.08 -10.82
CA PHE A 103 6.86 24.50 -10.46
C PHE A 103 8.26 24.82 -9.92
N PRO A 104 8.66 26.10 -9.85
CA PRO A 104 9.88 26.49 -9.16
C PRO A 104 9.89 25.97 -7.72
N ASN A 105 11.04 25.47 -7.26
CA ASN A 105 11.17 24.99 -5.89
C ASN A 105 10.86 26.13 -4.91
N ILE A 106 10.15 25.79 -3.83
CA ILE A 106 9.94 26.70 -2.70
C ILE A 106 11.27 26.78 -1.96
N THR A 107 11.89 27.96 -1.95
CA THR A 107 13.16 28.21 -1.26
C THR A 107 12.99 29.31 -0.23
N TRP A 108 13.57 29.13 0.95
CA TRP A 108 13.61 30.13 1.99
C TRP A 108 15.06 30.50 2.29
N THR A 109 15.37 31.79 2.25
CA THR A 109 16.70 32.31 2.58
C THR A 109 16.60 33.24 3.78
N ASN A 110 17.67 33.32 4.58
CA ASN A 110 17.77 34.22 5.73
C ASN A 110 16.75 34.00 6.86
N VAL A 111 16.12 32.82 6.95
CA VAL A 111 15.29 32.44 8.09
C VAL A 111 16.18 32.25 9.32
N GLN A 112 15.96 33.04 10.36
CA GLN A 112 16.73 32.98 11.62
C GLN A 112 16.00 32.26 12.75
N ASN A 113 14.67 32.22 12.69
CA ASN A 113 13.82 31.62 13.72
C ASN A 113 12.76 30.74 13.09
N THR A 114 12.33 29.72 13.83
CA THR A 114 11.20 28.89 13.41
C THR A 114 9.90 29.67 13.50
N THR A 115 9.13 29.69 12.42
CA THR A 115 7.75 30.21 12.39
C THR A 115 6.84 29.09 11.93
N ARG A 116 5.82 28.78 12.73
CA ARG A 116 4.96 27.61 12.53
C ARG A 116 3.83 27.85 11.56
N SER A 117 3.37 26.78 10.89
CA SER A 117 2.10 26.77 10.12
C SER A 117 1.98 27.92 9.10
N GLN A 118 3.07 28.24 8.40
CA GLN A 118 3.11 29.30 7.40
C GLN A 118 2.56 28.80 6.07
N LEU A 119 1.91 29.68 5.29
CA LEU A 119 1.57 29.37 3.90
C LEU A 119 2.85 29.34 3.07
N LEU A 120 3.22 28.16 2.56
CA LEU A 120 4.44 27.98 1.77
C LEU A 120 4.17 28.03 0.27
N TRP A 121 3.02 27.54 -0.16
CA TRP A 121 2.64 27.51 -1.58
C TRP A 121 1.14 27.35 -1.74
N SER A 122 0.60 27.89 -2.83
CA SER A 122 -0.81 27.78 -3.20
C SER A 122 -0.97 27.72 -4.71
N ALA A 123 -1.94 26.95 -5.18
CA ALA A 123 -2.47 27.05 -6.53
C ALA A 123 -3.96 27.38 -6.46
N MET A 124 -4.35 28.47 -7.11
CA MET A 124 -5.71 29.02 -7.13
C MET A 124 -6.26 29.01 -8.55
N ASN A 125 -7.58 29.12 -8.69
CA ASN A 125 -8.28 29.15 -9.98
C ASN A 125 -7.96 27.92 -10.86
N LEU A 126 -7.82 26.76 -10.22
CA LEU A 126 -7.72 25.49 -10.92
C LEU A 126 -9.06 25.18 -11.60
N GLU A 127 -9.00 24.53 -12.75
CA GLU A 127 -10.19 24.03 -13.41
C GLU A 127 -10.95 23.10 -12.45
N PRO A 128 -12.27 23.25 -12.26
CA PRO A 128 -13.02 22.41 -11.34
C PRO A 128 -12.87 20.92 -11.67
N GLY A 129 -12.15 20.19 -10.83
CA GLY A 129 -11.84 18.81 -11.15
C GLY A 129 -10.89 18.16 -10.17
N ASP A 130 -10.42 16.99 -10.58
CA ASP A 130 -9.46 16.19 -9.83
C ASP A 130 -8.04 16.61 -10.17
N HIS A 131 -7.21 16.72 -9.14
CA HIS A 131 -5.83 17.17 -9.22
C HIS A 131 -4.91 16.27 -8.39
N GLN A 132 -3.63 16.29 -8.70
CA GLN A 132 -2.57 15.59 -7.98
C GLN A 132 -1.43 16.55 -7.66
N LEU A 133 -1.23 16.85 -6.38
CA LEU A 133 -0.08 17.61 -5.88
C LEU A 133 0.98 16.64 -5.37
N VAL A 134 2.20 16.79 -5.88
CA VAL A 134 3.39 16.08 -5.42
C VAL A 134 4.35 17.09 -4.81
N LEU A 135 4.74 16.85 -3.57
CA LEU A 135 5.77 17.62 -2.86
C LEU A 135 6.92 16.70 -2.47
N GLY A 136 8.09 17.26 -2.23
CA GLY A 136 9.20 16.50 -1.65
C GLY A 136 10.52 17.23 -1.71
N THR A 137 11.59 16.47 -1.44
CA THR A 137 12.95 17.00 -1.44
C THR A 137 13.49 17.07 -2.88
N ALA A 138 14.01 18.24 -3.27
CA ALA A 138 14.47 18.44 -4.63
C ALA A 138 15.65 17.50 -5.00
N PRO A 139 15.71 16.91 -6.22
CA PRO A 139 16.74 15.94 -6.60
C PRO A 139 18.19 16.45 -6.54
N ALA A 140 18.41 17.76 -6.70
CA ALA A 140 19.74 18.36 -6.56
C ALA A 140 20.24 18.40 -5.09
N TYR A 141 19.38 18.06 -4.12
CA TYR A 141 19.69 18.03 -2.70
C TYR A 141 19.97 16.64 -2.16
N MET A 142 20.21 15.65 -3.04
CA MET A 142 20.62 14.27 -2.72
C MET A 142 21.85 14.12 -1.79
N ASN A 143 22.52 15.23 -1.44
CA ASN A 143 23.73 15.27 -0.61
C ASN A 143 23.72 16.37 0.48
N LYS A 144 22.56 16.97 0.83
CA LYS A 144 22.47 18.04 1.85
C LYS A 144 21.43 17.73 2.93
N THR A 145 21.79 18.02 4.18
CA THR A 145 21.01 17.81 5.42
C THR A 145 19.99 18.91 5.65
N GLY A 146 18.92 18.96 4.86
CA GLY A 146 17.81 19.88 5.09
C GLY A 146 16.49 19.13 5.18
N THR A 147 15.59 19.60 6.04
CA THR A 147 14.29 18.96 6.29
C THR A 147 13.19 19.64 5.48
N VAL A 148 12.26 18.84 4.94
CA VAL A 148 10.95 19.27 4.45
C VAL A 148 9.91 18.72 5.42
N GLY A 149 8.93 19.51 5.82
CA GLY A 149 7.84 19.01 6.65
C GLY A 149 6.52 19.65 6.33
N ILE A 150 5.44 19.05 6.80
CA ILE A 150 4.06 19.37 6.45
C ILE A 150 3.27 19.44 7.75
N ASP A 151 2.46 20.49 7.86
CA ASP A 151 1.48 20.65 8.93
C ASP A 151 0.08 20.31 8.39
N TYR A 152 -0.39 21.03 7.38
CA TYR A 152 -1.67 20.71 6.74
C TYR A 152 -1.78 21.30 5.33
N PHE A 153 -2.82 20.86 4.62
CA PHE A 153 -3.29 21.48 3.39
C PHE A 153 -4.66 22.12 3.60
N THR A 154 -4.95 23.18 2.87
CA THR A 154 -6.33 23.62 2.64
C THR A 154 -6.72 23.31 1.21
N VAL A 155 -7.97 22.91 1.00
CA VAL A 155 -8.55 22.69 -0.34
C VAL A 155 -9.88 23.43 -0.40
N THR A 156 -10.06 24.25 -1.42
CA THR A 156 -11.37 24.80 -1.76
C THR A 156 -12.09 23.80 -2.67
N PRO A 157 -13.14 23.12 -2.18
CA PRO A 157 -13.83 22.10 -2.96
C PRO A 157 -14.62 22.72 -4.12
N VAL A 158 -14.97 21.89 -5.11
CA VAL A 158 -15.94 22.27 -6.13
C VAL A 158 -17.30 22.43 -5.44
N GLU A 159 -17.86 23.63 -5.47
CA GLU A 159 -19.00 24.06 -4.65
C GLU A 159 -20.32 23.28 -4.81
N GLN A 160 -20.41 22.43 -5.84
CA GLN A 160 -21.62 21.66 -6.11
C GLN A 160 -21.83 20.49 -5.14
N ASP A 161 -20.88 20.23 -4.22
CA ASP A 161 -20.99 19.15 -3.27
C ASP A 161 -20.46 19.51 -1.88
N ALA A 162 -21.22 20.34 -1.14
CA ALA A 162 -20.96 20.59 0.29
C ALA A 162 -21.17 19.34 1.18
N SER A 163 -21.63 18.23 0.60
CA SER A 163 -21.73 16.90 1.25
C SER A 163 -20.59 15.96 0.83
N ALA A 164 -19.83 16.28 -0.22
CA ALA A 164 -18.53 15.71 -0.48
C ALA A 164 -17.57 16.23 0.59
N VAL A 165 -17.58 15.53 1.72
CA VAL A 165 -16.32 15.23 2.39
C VAL A 165 -15.34 14.83 1.27
N PRO A 166 -14.09 15.31 1.25
CA PRO A 166 -13.15 15.06 0.16
C PRO A 166 -12.70 13.59 0.10
N GLN A 167 -13.56 12.61 0.35
CA GLN A 167 -13.29 11.18 0.42
C GLN A 167 -12.90 10.56 -0.93
N ASN A 168 -13.00 11.34 -2.01
CA ASN A 168 -12.62 10.97 -3.36
C ASN A 168 -11.41 11.81 -3.79
N LEU A 169 -10.20 11.38 -3.39
CA LEU A 169 -8.94 11.98 -3.80
C LEU A 169 -8.31 11.15 -4.91
N GLY A 170 -8.18 11.70 -6.12
CA GLY A 170 -7.49 11.04 -7.23
C GLY A 170 -7.96 11.55 -8.58
N PRO A 171 -7.11 11.54 -9.63
CA PRO A 171 -7.45 11.92 -11.03
C PRO A 171 -8.56 11.11 -11.74
N GLY A 172 -9.42 10.42 -10.98
CA GLY A 172 -10.71 9.87 -11.42
C GLY A 172 -11.65 9.56 -10.26
N ALA A 173 -11.41 10.14 -9.08
CA ALA A 173 -12.00 9.69 -7.83
C ALA A 173 -13.50 10.00 -7.72
N TRP A 174 -14.04 10.97 -8.46
CA TRP A 174 -15.50 11.20 -8.46
C TRP A 174 -16.29 10.00 -9.01
N ALA A 175 -15.69 9.21 -9.91
CA ALA A 175 -16.34 8.07 -10.53
C ALA A 175 -16.27 6.80 -9.65
N VAL A 176 -15.49 6.82 -8.57
CA VAL A 176 -15.29 5.65 -7.72
C VAL A 176 -15.95 5.84 -6.34
N PRO A 177 -16.83 4.93 -5.90
CA PRO A 177 -17.40 4.97 -4.57
C PRO A 177 -16.33 4.85 -3.47
N VAL A 178 -16.53 5.57 -2.36
CA VAL A 178 -15.61 5.62 -1.19
C VAL A 178 -15.35 4.25 -0.55
N ASN A 179 -16.26 3.31 -0.74
CA ASN A 179 -16.19 1.95 -0.20
C ASN A 179 -15.61 0.93 -1.19
N ALA A 180 -15.10 1.38 -2.34
CA ALA A 180 -14.36 0.53 -3.25
C ALA A 180 -13.01 0.10 -2.64
N THR A 181 -12.66 -1.16 -2.86
CA THR A 181 -11.45 -1.81 -2.34
C THR A 181 -10.34 -1.71 -3.37
N ILE A 182 -9.12 -1.37 -2.93
CA ILE A 182 -7.92 -1.42 -3.78
C ILE A 182 -7.46 -2.87 -3.92
N VAL A 183 -7.01 -3.23 -5.11
CA VAL A 183 -6.34 -4.49 -5.42
C VAL A 183 -5.06 -4.13 -6.15
N ASP A 184 -3.93 -4.25 -5.44
CA ASP A 184 -2.61 -3.86 -5.91
C ASP A 184 -2.10 -4.76 -7.04
N ASN A 185 -1.14 -4.30 -7.84
CA ASN A 185 -0.60 -5.04 -8.99
C ASN A 185 0.09 -6.38 -8.63
N ASP A 186 0.38 -6.63 -7.36
CA ASP A 186 0.97 -7.89 -6.91
C ASP A 186 -0.05 -8.81 -6.20
N ASP A 187 -1.32 -8.40 -6.14
CA ASP A 187 -2.38 -9.20 -5.56
C ASP A 187 -2.59 -10.50 -6.36
N PRO A 188 -2.67 -11.67 -5.69
CA PRO A 188 -2.81 -12.96 -6.36
C PRO A 188 -4.15 -13.13 -7.10
N ALA A 189 -5.14 -12.26 -6.93
CA ALA A 189 -6.37 -12.23 -7.73
C ALA A 189 -6.13 -11.76 -9.17
N ILE A 190 -4.99 -11.12 -9.44
CA ILE A 190 -4.58 -10.67 -10.77
C ILE A 190 -3.73 -11.75 -11.44
N LYS A 191 -4.08 -12.09 -12.68
CA LYS A 191 -3.40 -13.10 -13.50
C LYS A 191 -2.83 -12.45 -14.74
N TYR A 192 -1.51 -12.48 -14.85
CA TYR A 192 -0.79 -12.00 -16.03
C TYR A 192 -0.64 -13.13 -17.05
N SER A 193 -0.69 -12.80 -18.34
CA SER A 193 -0.66 -13.78 -19.43
C SER A 193 0.64 -14.58 -19.50
N ASP A 194 1.76 -13.94 -19.11
CA ASP A 194 3.12 -14.48 -19.24
C ASP A 194 4.14 -13.59 -18.51
N ASP A 195 5.41 -14.01 -18.53
CA ASP A 195 6.54 -13.35 -17.85
C ASP A 195 6.98 -12.01 -18.49
N SER A 196 6.32 -11.53 -19.55
CA SER A 196 6.59 -10.19 -20.10
C SER A 196 6.16 -9.07 -19.14
N TRP A 197 5.26 -9.35 -18.19
CA TRP A 197 4.83 -8.43 -17.15
C TRP A 197 5.85 -8.34 -16.01
N ARG A 198 6.68 -7.28 -16.05
CA ARG A 198 7.73 -7.03 -15.09
C ARG A 198 7.30 -6.02 -14.04
N THR A 199 7.83 -6.16 -12.84
CA THR A 199 7.67 -5.16 -11.79
C THR A 199 8.62 -3.99 -12.04
N TYR A 200 8.09 -2.76 -11.96
CA TYR A 200 8.87 -1.52 -11.97
C TYR A 200 8.50 -0.68 -10.74
N GLY A 201 9.26 0.38 -10.49
CA GLY A 201 9.04 1.27 -9.33
C GLY A 201 9.72 0.80 -8.05
N THR A 202 10.22 -0.45 -7.99
CA THR A 202 11.10 -0.90 -6.90
C THR A 202 12.43 -0.17 -6.98
N ALA A 203 12.84 0.49 -5.89
CA ALA A 203 14.04 1.32 -5.77
C ALA A 203 15.21 0.85 -6.66
N SER A 204 15.36 1.49 -7.81
CA SER A 204 16.48 1.32 -8.72
C SER A 204 16.93 2.71 -9.16
N ASN A 205 17.92 3.24 -8.45
CA ASN A 205 18.67 4.46 -8.73
C ASN A 205 17.83 5.65 -9.27
N GLY A 206 17.01 6.24 -8.42
CA GLY A 206 16.31 7.50 -8.73
C GLY A 206 15.10 7.76 -7.83
N PRO A 207 14.40 8.89 -8.05
CA PRO A 207 13.10 9.15 -7.46
C PRO A 207 12.16 7.94 -7.65
N THR A 208 11.76 7.25 -6.59
CA THR A 208 10.73 6.21 -6.71
C THR A 208 9.40 6.89 -7.03
N PRO A 209 8.76 6.60 -8.18
CA PRO A 209 7.42 7.11 -8.45
C PRO A 209 6.47 6.65 -7.35
N LEU A 210 5.50 7.49 -7.00
CA LEU A 210 4.54 7.19 -5.94
C LEU A 210 3.43 6.29 -6.48
N TYR A 211 3.79 5.06 -6.86
CA TYR A 211 2.83 4.00 -7.17
C TYR A 211 2.19 3.46 -5.89
N TRP A 212 0.98 2.93 -5.99
CA TRP A 212 0.38 2.19 -4.88
C TRP A 212 1.23 0.95 -4.58
N GLY A 213 1.37 0.59 -3.30
CA GLY A 213 2.28 -0.49 -2.88
C GLY A 213 3.78 -0.28 -3.18
N GLY A 214 4.15 0.85 -3.80
CA GLY A 214 5.53 1.16 -4.20
C GLY A 214 5.99 0.49 -5.49
N SER A 215 5.09 -0.11 -6.27
CA SER A 215 5.45 -0.75 -7.55
C SER A 215 4.35 -0.61 -8.58
N GLN A 216 4.66 -0.93 -9.84
CA GLN A 216 3.65 -1.20 -10.86
C GLN A 216 4.03 -2.45 -11.65
N ARG A 217 3.08 -3.04 -12.37
CA ARG A 217 3.34 -4.11 -13.36
C ARG A 217 3.25 -3.55 -14.77
N SER A 218 4.27 -3.85 -15.58
CA SER A 218 4.37 -3.31 -16.94
C SER A 218 4.80 -4.36 -17.95
N SER A 219 4.25 -4.30 -19.16
CA SER A 219 4.69 -5.09 -20.31
C SER A 219 4.83 -4.22 -21.56
N GLN A 220 5.83 -4.53 -22.39
CA GLN A 220 6.03 -3.96 -23.73
C GLN A 220 5.71 -4.96 -24.85
N LEU A 221 5.18 -6.13 -24.49
CA LEU A 221 4.80 -7.17 -25.42
C LEU A 221 3.36 -6.90 -25.91
N ALA A 222 3.24 -6.54 -27.18
CA ALA A 222 1.92 -6.37 -27.79
C ALA A 222 1.10 -7.66 -27.68
N GLY A 223 -0.17 -7.54 -27.28
CA GLY A 223 -1.04 -8.68 -27.01
C GLY A 223 -0.85 -9.33 -25.63
N ALA A 224 0.15 -8.96 -24.84
CA ALA A 224 0.21 -9.36 -23.44
C ALA A 224 -1.03 -8.82 -22.71
N SER A 225 -1.56 -9.62 -21.78
CA SER A 225 -2.80 -9.28 -21.07
C SER A 225 -2.72 -9.61 -19.60
N LEU A 226 -3.65 -9.05 -18.85
CA LEU A 226 -3.91 -9.42 -17.47
C LEU A 226 -5.41 -9.58 -17.25
N GLU A 227 -5.78 -10.40 -16.28
CA GLU A 227 -7.15 -10.66 -15.87
C GLU A 227 -7.28 -10.49 -14.36
N PHE A 228 -8.27 -9.73 -13.93
CA PHE A 228 -8.61 -9.55 -12.52
C PHE A 228 -10.05 -10.04 -12.29
N THR A 229 -10.20 -10.98 -11.36
CA THR A 229 -11.50 -11.54 -10.99
C THR A 229 -11.95 -11.02 -9.64
N PHE A 230 -13.16 -10.48 -9.57
CA PHE A 230 -13.73 -9.89 -8.36
C PHE A 230 -15.19 -10.29 -8.15
N TYR A 231 -15.70 -10.05 -6.94
CA TYR A 231 -17.11 -10.22 -6.59
C TYR A 231 -17.69 -8.86 -6.20
N GLY A 232 -18.47 -8.26 -7.10
CA GLY A 232 -18.82 -6.86 -6.97
C GLY A 232 -19.73 -6.30 -8.03
N THR A 233 -20.00 -5.00 -7.93
CA THR A 233 -20.91 -4.27 -8.82
C THR A 233 -20.21 -3.20 -9.66
N GLY A 234 -18.88 -3.09 -9.54
CA GLY A 234 -18.09 -2.15 -10.33
C GLY A 234 -16.59 -2.37 -10.20
N VAL A 235 -15.83 -1.87 -11.17
CA VAL A 235 -14.38 -1.99 -11.28
C VAL A 235 -13.77 -0.79 -12.00
N TRP A 236 -12.58 -0.36 -11.59
CA TRP A 236 -11.84 0.77 -12.14
C TRP A 236 -10.36 0.43 -12.27
N TYR A 237 -9.76 0.89 -13.35
CA TYR A 237 -8.39 0.58 -13.74
C TYR A 237 -7.49 1.81 -13.63
N PHE A 238 -6.42 1.67 -12.84
CA PHE A 238 -5.44 2.72 -12.58
C PHE A 238 -4.05 2.34 -13.09
N SER A 239 -3.37 3.33 -13.66
CA SER A 239 -2.02 3.24 -14.20
C SER A 239 -1.34 4.61 -14.08
N ASP A 240 -0.02 4.71 -14.31
CA ASP A 240 0.56 6.02 -14.60
C ASP A 240 0.04 6.62 -15.91
N ASP A 241 0.08 7.96 -16.00
CA ASP A 241 -0.01 8.69 -17.25
C ASP A 241 1.39 9.04 -17.71
N PHE A 242 1.85 8.36 -18.75
CA PHE A 242 3.19 8.54 -19.31
C PHE A 242 3.11 8.48 -20.84
N TRP A 243 3.84 9.38 -21.51
CA TRP A 243 3.84 9.51 -22.97
C TRP A 243 4.31 8.25 -23.72
N GLY A 244 5.00 7.33 -23.04
CA GLY A 244 5.41 6.05 -23.59
C GLY A 244 4.36 4.94 -23.49
N ASN A 245 3.20 5.22 -22.89
CA ASN A 245 2.16 4.23 -22.68
C ASN A 245 1.42 3.91 -23.99
N ALA A 246 1.04 2.66 -24.13
CA ALA A 246 0.22 2.13 -25.20
C ALA A 246 -1.26 2.42 -24.94
N ASN A 247 -2.08 2.31 -25.98
CA ASN A 247 -3.50 2.02 -25.73
C ASN A 247 -3.63 0.60 -25.15
N VAL A 248 -4.66 0.41 -24.32
CA VAL A 248 -5.09 -0.91 -23.85
C VAL A 248 -6.51 -1.18 -24.32
N SER A 249 -6.86 -2.45 -24.54
CA SER A 249 -8.25 -2.87 -24.65
C SER A 249 -8.73 -3.44 -23.34
N ILE A 250 -9.92 -3.04 -22.89
CA ILE A 250 -10.50 -3.48 -21.61
C ILE A 250 -11.88 -4.08 -21.86
N SER A 251 -12.12 -5.29 -21.38
CA SER A 251 -13.43 -5.94 -21.42
C SER A 251 -13.81 -6.53 -20.06
N VAL A 252 -15.11 -6.67 -19.82
CA VAL A 252 -15.66 -7.32 -18.63
C VAL A 252 -16.46 -8.54 -19.09
N ASP A 253 -16.21 -9.68 -18.45
CA ASP A 253 -16.87 -10.97 -18.67
C ASP A 253 -16.82 -11.46 -20.13
N GLY A 254 -15.76 -11.13 -20.85
CA GLY A 254 -15.61 -11.49 -22.26
C GLY A 254 -16.56 -10.72 -23.20
N GLY A 255 -17.21 -9.66 -22.71
CA GLY A 255 -18.01 -8.75 -23.52
C GLY A 255 -17.17 -7.90 -24.49
N GLU A 256 -17.83 -6.93 -25.12
CA GLU A 256 -17.17 -5.99 -26.04
C GLU A 256 -16.03 -5.24 -25.34
N ALA A 257 -14.89 -5.12 -26.02
CA ALA A 257 -13.71 -4.46 -25.50
C ALA A 257 -13.69 -2.98 -25.88
N GLU A 258 -13.40 -2.13 -24.90
CA GLU A 258 -13.22 -0.69 -25.06
C GLU A 258 -11.74 -0.38 -25.24
N ILE A 259 -11.38 0.44 -26.25
CA ILE A 259 -10.00 0.90 -26.45
C ILE A 259 -9.78 2.16 -25.61
N VAL A 260 -8.83 2.09 -24.69
CA VAL A 260 -8.53 3.14 -23.71
C VAL A 260 -7.15 3.71 -23.99
N ASN A 261 -7.07 5.04 -24.12
CA ASN A 261 -5.80 5.76 -24.23
C ASN A 261 -5.21 6.01 -22.83
N THR A 262 -4.04 5.45 -22.54
CA THR A 262 -3.34 5.61 -21.25
C THR A 262 -2.15 6.57 -21.29
N SER A 263 -2.04 7.35 -22.38
CA SER A 263 -1.08 8.43 -22.59
C SER A 263 -1.86 9.71 -22.90
N THR A 264 -2.37 10.37 -21.86
CA THR A 264 -3.20 11.58 -21.99
C THR A 264 -2.44 12.88 -21.72
N GLY A 265 -1.35 12.80 -20.97
CA GLY A 265 -0.52 13.94 -20.60
C GLY A 265 0.82 13.99 -21.32
N VAL A 266 1.46 15.17 -21.29
CA VAL A 266 2.88 15.34 -21.65
C VAL A 266 3.81 15.19 -20.44
N THR A 267 3.25 15.24 -19.24
CA THR A 267 3.95 15.12 -17.96
C THR A 267 3.54 13.83 -17.24
N TRP A 268 4.49 13.24 -16.52
CA TRP A 268 4.26 12.00 -15.80
C TRP A 268 3.39 12.23 -14.56
N ILE A 269 2.32 11.43 -14.43
CA ILE A 269 1.47 11.32 -13.23
C ILE A 269 1.56 9.86 -12.76
N SER A 270 1.90 9.62 -11.49
CA SER A 270 2.17 8.26 -11.00
C SER A 270 0.93 7.37 -10.93
N GLN A 271 -0.25 7.95 -10.71
CA GLN A 271 -1.51 7.21 -10.59
C GLN A 271 -2.64 7.99 -11.26
N ARG A 272 -3.32 7.37 -12.23
CA ARG A 272 -4.45 7.92 -13.00
C ARG A 272 -5.49 6.85 -13.31
N MET A 273 -6.76 7.17 -13.08
CA MET A 273 -7.87 6.34 -13.54
C MET A 273 -8.07 6.58 -15.03
N PHE A 274 -7.98 5.52 -15.83
CA PHE A 274 -8.23 5.62 -17.27
C PHE A 274 -9.57 5.01 -17.69
N TRP A 275 -10.12 4.12 -16.88
CA TRP A 275 -11.32 3.40 -17.21
C TRP A 275 -12.06 2.92 -15.96
N GLY A 276 -13.37 2.82 -16.05
CA GLY A 276 -14.23 2.29 -15.02
C GLY A 276 -15.55 1.78 -15.57
N LYS A 277 -16.12 0.79 -14.88
CA LYS A 277 -17.45 0.26 -15.18
C LYS A 277 -18.18 -0.02 -13.87
N ASP A 278 -19.32 0.61 -13.71
CA ASP A 278 -20.23 0.45 -12.59
C ASP A 278 -21.55 -0.20 -13.05
N GLY A 279 -22.51 -0.34 -12.13
CA GLY A 279 -23.83 -0.90 -12.43
C GLY A 279 -23.82 -2.37 -12.84
N LEU A 280 -22.72 -3.10 -12.60
CA LEU A 280 -22.67 -4.54 -12.81
C LEU A 280 -23.62 -5.24 -11.83
N SER A 281 -24.18 -6.37 -12.24
CA SER A 281 -24.96 -7.23 -11.34
C SER A 281 -24.13 -7.66 -10.14
N ASP A 282 -24.71 -7.81 -8.95
CA ASP A 282 -23.97 -8.39 -7.83
C ASP A 282 -23.56 -9.84 -8.16
N GLY A 283 -22.26 -10.10 -8.25
CA GLY A 283 -21.78 -11.41 -8.67
C GLY A 283 -20.30 -11.44 -8.97
N LYS A 284 -19.85 -12.58 -9.51
CA LYS A 284 -18.48 -12.79 -9.97
C LYS A 284 -18.30 -12.14 -11.34
N HIS A 285 -17.28 -11.32 -11.48
CA HIS A 285 -16.88 -10.68 -12.73
C HIS A 285 -15.38 -10.87 -13.00
N THR A 286 -14.99 -10.83 -14.26
CA THR A 286 -13.60 -10.83 -14.68
C THR A 286 -13.36 -9.67 -15.65
N VAL A 287 -12.48 -8.74 -15.27
CA VAL A 287 -11.96 -7.72 -16.19
C VAL A 287 -10.69 -8.23 -16.86
N LYS A 288 -10.57 -8.01 -18.17
CA LYS A 288 -9.37 -8.30 -18.95
C LYS A 288 -8.81 -7.01 -19.54
N VAL A 289 -7.52 -6.78 -19.36
CA VAL A 289 -6.79 -5.65 -19.95
C VAL A 289 -5.73 -6.22 -20.90
N THR A 290 -5.70 -5.77 -22.14
CA THR A 290 -4.75 -6.26 -23.16
C THR A 290 -3.98 -5.09 -23.79
N HIS A 291 -2.67 -5.25 -23.94
CA HIS A 291 -1.82 -4.31 -24.65
C HIS A 291 -2.18 -4.30 -26.15
N VAL A 292 -2.61 -3.16 -26.68
CA VAL A 292 -2.98 -3.00 -28.11
C VAL A 292 -2.07 -2.05 -28.89
N GLY A 293 -0.94 -1.63 -28.29
CA GLY A 293 0.04 -0.76 -28.93
C GLY A 293 1.07 -1.50 -29.78
N THR A 294 2.09 -0.77 -30.21
CA THR A 294 3.28 -1.36 -30.85
C THR A 294 4.23 -1.95 -29.83
N GLN A 295 5.05 -2.93 -30.26
CA GLN A 295 6.17 -3.41 -29.48
C GLN A 295 7.05 -2.21 -29.06
N SER A 296 7.37 -2.10 -27.77
CA SER A 296 8.14 -1.02 -27.09
C SER A 296 7.30 0.08 -26.41
N SER A 297 6.00 0.19 -26.69
CA SER A 297 5.09 1.00 -25.85
C SER A 297 4.67 0.20 -24.61
N TYR A 298 4.27 0.87 -23.53
CA TYR A 298 4.00 0.20 -22.24
C TYR A 298 2.50 0.02 -21.98
N ALA A 299 2.08 -1.19 -21.60
CA ALA A 299 0.84 -1.38 -20.86
C ALA A 299 1.20 -1.53 -19.39
N ASN A 300 0.60 -0.72 -18.54
CA ASN A 300 0.95 -0.56 -17.14
C ASN A 300 -0.26 -0.86 -16.25
N LEU A 301 -0.03 -1.36 -15.04
CA LEU A 301 -1.05 -1.48 -14.01
C LEU A 301 -0.40 -1.08 -12.69
N ASP A 302 -0.97 -0.05 -12.06
CA ASP A 302 -0.68 0.30 -10.68
C ASP A 302 -1.62 -0.50 -9.75
N PHE A 303 -2.93 -0.25 -9.84
CA PHE A 303 -3.92 -1.04 -9.10
C PHE A 303 -5.27 -1.07 -9.80
N PHE A 304 -6.12 -2.00 -9.38
CA PHE A 304 -7.56 -1.92 -9.59
C PHE A 304 -8.25 -1.38 -8.36
N MET A 305 -9.40 -0.75 -8.55
CA MET A 305 -10.42 -0.67 -7.52
C MET A 305 -11.61 -1.49 -7.94
N TYR A 306 -12.28 -2.14 -7.00
CA TYR A 306 -13.59 -2.74 -7.25
C TYR A 306 -14.56 -2.40 -6.15
N MET A 307 -15.86 -2.45 -6.46
CA MET A 307 -16.92 -2.24 -5.49
C MET A 307 -17.42 -3.59 -4.99
N PRO A 308 -17.06 -4.04 -3.77
CA PRO A 308 -17.59 -5.25 -3.18
C PRO A 308 -19.10 -5.40 -3.27
N GLY A 309 -19.49 -6.60 -3.64
CA GLY A 309 -20.88 -7.05 -3.67
C GLY A 309 -21.43 -7.31 -2.28
N LYS A 310 -22.76 -7.36 -2.15
CA LYS A 310 -23.40 -7.75 -0.87
C LYS A 310 -23.08 -9.20 -0.50
N SER A 311 -22.79 -10.01 -1.51
CA SER A 311 -22.53 -11.44 -1.42
C SER A 311 -21.07 -11.78 -1.03
N SER A 312 -20.16 -10.81 -1.02
CA SER A 312 -18.71 -11.03 -0.89
C SER A 312 -18.23 -11.31 0.55
N ALA A 313 -19.11 -11.26 1.56
CA ALA A 313 -18.74 -11.47 2.96
C ALA A 313 -18.62 -12.96 3.39
N SER A 314 -18.82 -13.93 2.49
CA SER A 314 -18.67 -15.35 2.86
C SER A 314 -18.06 -16.19 1.75
N HIS A 315 -16.74 -16.39 1.77
CA HIS A 315 -16.19 -17.65 1.27
C HIS A 315 -16.61 -18.77 2.24
N SER A 316 -17.80 -19.31 2.02
CA SER A 316 -18.20 -20.56 2.68
C SER A 316 -17.28 -21.66 2.16
N VAL A 317 -16.46 -22.21 3.05
CA VAL A 317 -15.70 -23.44 2.78
C VAL A 317 -16.69 -24.47 2.23
N SER A 318 -16.38 -25.08 1.08
CA SER A 318 -17.35 -25.97 0.44
C SER A 318 -17.71 -27.08 1.44
N VAL A 319 -19.01 -27.32 1.63
CA VAL A 319 -19.47 -28.41 2.50
C VAL A 319 -18.83 -29.74 2.07
N GLY A 320 -18.56 -29.91 0.78
CA GLY A 320 -17.80 -31.05 0.24
C GLY A 320 -16.35 -31.15 0.73
N ALA A 321 -15.63 -30.04 0.91
CA ALA A 321 -14.27 -30.05 1.46
C ALA A 321 -14.27 -30.43 2.95
N ILE A 322 -15.23 -29.91 3.73
CA ILE A 322 -15.39 -30.26 5.15
C ILE A 322 -15.77 -31.73 5.29
N VAL A 323 -16.76 -32.20 4.53
CA VAL A 323 -17.20 -33.61 4.56
C VAL A 323 -16.09 -34.53 4.08
N GLY A 324 -15.35 -34.17 3.03
CA GLY A 324 -14.22 -34.96 2.51
C GLY A 324 -13.09 -35.12 3.54
N ALA A 325 -12.73 -34.05 4.24
CA ALA A 325 -11.69 -34.09 5.27
C ALA A 325 -12.10 -34.96 6.48
N VAL A 326 -13.35 -34.83 6.95
CA VAL A 326 -13.86 -35.61 8.09
C VAL A 326 -14.00 -37.09 7.73
N VAL A 327 -14.58 -37.41 6.57
CA VAL A 327 -14.76 -38.80 6.13
C VAL A 327 -13.39 -39.47 5.88
N GLY A 328 -12.46 -38.77 5.23
CA GLY A 328 -11.10 -39.26 5.01
C GLY A 328 -10.33 -39.50 6.30
N GLY A 329 -10.43 -38.58 7.27
CA GLY A 329 -9.78 -38.71 8.58
C GLY A 329 -10.33 -39.89 9.39
N VAL A 330 -11.65 -40.06 9.45
CA VAL A 330 -12.28 -41.17 10.17
C VAL A 330 -11.93 -42.52 9.54
N ALA A 331 -11.97 -42.63 8.21
CA ALA A 331 -11.58 -43.84 7.49
C ALA A 331 -10.10 -44.17 7.69
N GLY A 332 -9.22 -43.16 7.65
CA GLY A 332 -7.78 -43.31 7.90
C GLY A 332 -7.49 -43.81 9.32
N LEU A 333 -8.12 -43.22 10.33
CA LEU A 333 -7.96 -43.64 11.73
C LEU A 333 -8.48 -45.07 11.97
N ALA A 334 -9.59 -45.45 11.35
CA ALA A 334 -10.12 -46.80 11.45
C ALA A 334 -9.17 -47.86 10.86
N LEU A 335 -8.54 -47.56 9.71
CA LEU A 335 -7.54 -48.44 9.09
C LEU A 335 -6.28 -48.58 9.96
N ILE A 336 -5.81 -47.48 10.56
CA ILE A 336 -4.66 -47.49 11.48
C ILE A 336 -4.98 -48.33 12.73
N ALA A 337 -6.18 -48.18 13.30
CA ALA A 337 -6.62 -48.96 14.45
C ALA A 337 -6.71 -50.47 14.12
N LEU A 338 -7.23 -50.83 12.95
CA LEU A 338 -7.26 -52.21 12.45
C LEU A 338 -5.86 -52.79 12.28
N ALA A 339 -4.94 -52.05 11.65
CA ALA A 339 -3.56 -52.48 11.50
C ALA A 339 -2.88 -52.70 12.86
N ALA A 340 -3.05 -51.77 13.80
CA ALA A 340 -2.54 -51.89 15.17
C ALA A 340 -3.11 -53.12 15.88
N PHE A 341 -4.41 -53.39 15.75
CA PHE A 341 -5.06 -54.56 16.33
C PHE A 341 -4.44 -55.87 15.82
N PHE A 342 -4.23 -56.01 14.50
CA PHE A 342 -3.61 -57.21 13.92
C PHE A 342 -2.15 -57.39 14.37
N LEU A 343 -1.38 -56.30 14.48
CA LEU A 343 -0.01 -56.34 14.97
C LEU A 343 0.05 -56.77 16.45
N ILE A 344 -0.86 -56.26 17.29
CA ILE A 344 -0.95 -56.65 18.70
C ILE A 344 -1.37 -58.13 18.82
N LYS A 345 -2.35 -58.58 18.03
CA LYS A 345 -2.80 -59.98 18.02
C LYS A 345 -1.67 -60.93 17.62
N LYS A 346 -0.89 -60.58 16.58
CA LYS A 346 0.28 -61.37 16.14
C LYS A 346 1.36 -61.45 17.23
N ARG A 347 1.63 -60.36 17.95
CA ARG A 347 2.61 -60.34 19.06
C ARG A 347 2.14 -61.12 20.28
N ARG A 348 0.84 -61.20 20.54
CA ARG A 348 0.27 -62.00 21.63
C ARG A 348 0.37 -63.50 21.35
N ALA A 349 0.06 -63.93 20.13
CA ALA A 349 0.24 -65.34 19.71
C ALA A 349 1.70 -65.80 19.81
N ALA A 350 2.66 -64.93 19.43
CA ALA A 350 4.09 -65.23 19.56
C ALA A 350 4.60 -65.32 21.01
N LYS A 351 3.85 -64.77 21.99
CA LYS A 351 4.18 -64.89 23.42
C LYS A 351 3.61 -66.16 24.07
N GLU A 352 2.59 -66.79 23.47
CA GLU A 352 2.03 -68.04 23.98
C GLU A 352 2.88 -69.28 23.58
N GLU A 353 3.69 -69.19 22.52
CA GLU A 353 4.64 -70.24 22.12
C GLU A 353 5.97 -70.22 22.91
N ALA A 354 6.25 -69.15 23.66
CA ALA A 354 7.48 -69.00 24.44
C ALA A 354 7.23 -69.21 25.94
N LYS A 355 6.84 -70.43 26.33
CA LYS A 355 6.77 -70.85 27.75
C LYS A 355 7.85 -71.91 28.01
N PRO A 356 8.94 -71.61 28.75
CA PRO A 356 9.99 -72.59 29.01
C PRO A 356 9.61 -73.62 30.08
N GLU A 357 10.06 -74.87 29.87
CA GLU A 357 10.00 -76.01 30.80
C GLU A 357 10.85 -75.81 32.08
N PRO A 358 10.60 -76.57 33.17
CA PRO A 358 11.19 -76.32 34.48
C PRO A 358 12.52 -77.06 34.67
N THR A 359 13.60 -76.33 34.96
CA THR A 359 14.87 -76.93 35.43
C THR A 359 14.96 -76.89 36.96
N LYS A 360 15.29 -78.04 37.53
CA LYS A 360 15.46 -78.31 38.96
C LYS A 360 16.69 -77.59 39.57
N ALA A 361 16.46 -77.08 40.77
CA ALA A 361 17.30 -77.03 41.98
C ALA A 361 18.84 -76.99 41.88
N ALA A 362 19.41 -75.93 42.46
CA ALA A 362 20.55 -76.02 43.37
C ALA A 362 20.44 -74.93 44.47
N GLU A 363 20.35 -75.39 45.72
CA GLU A 363 20.67 -74.73 47.00
C GLU A 363 22.08 -74.09 46.98
N ALA A 364 22.53 -73.19 47.85
CA ALA A 364 22.02 -72.36 48.94
C ALA A 364 23.16 -71.36 49.27
N GLY A 365 22.85 -70.20 49.87
CA GLY A 365 23.88 -69.27 50.33
C GLY A 365 23.32 -67.98 50.91
N VAL A 366 23.07 -67.99 52.22
CA VAL A 366 22.55 -66.91 53.07
C VAL A 366 23.55 -65.75 53.17
N HIS A 367 23.10 -64.49 53.07
CA HIS A 367 23.23 -63.47 54.15
C HIS A 367 22.64 -62.10 53.75
N HIS A 368 22.04 -61.49 54.75
CA HIS A 368 21.20 -60.29 54.81
C HIS A 368 22.04 -59.01 54.86
N LEU A 369 21.61 -57.88 54.25
CA LEU A 369 21.64 -56.52 54.83
C LEU A 369 21.22 -55.39 53.85
N SER A 370 20.20 -54.63 54.30
CA SER A 370 20.11 -53.14 54.32
C SER A 370 19.69 -52.37 53.04
N LEU A 371 18.46 -51.82 52.97
CA LEU A 371 18.06 -50.40 53.25
C LEU A 371 18.83 -49.36 52.42
N ALA A 372 18.27 -48.34 51.75
CA ALA A 372 16.90 -47.85 51.61
C ALA A 372 16.83 -46.87 50.41
N LYS A 373 15.60 -46.75 49.88
CA LYS A 373 14.92 -45.67 49.13
C LYS A 373 15.58 -44.26 49.19
N THR A 374 15.51 -43.49 48.10
CA THR A 374 14.73 -42.22 47.98
C THR A 374 14.80 -41.61 46.57
N ALA A 375 13.67 -41.01 46.17
CA ALA A 375 13.32 -40.40 44.90
C ALA A 375 14.00 -39.05 44.63
N SER A 376 14.05 -38.62 43.36
CA SER A 376 14.35 -37.23 42.98
C SER A 376 13.14 -36.54 42.35
N ARG A 377 12.93 -35.29 42.79
CA ARG A 377 12.02 -34.27 42.27
C ARG A 377 12.94 -33.12 41.84
N GLY A 378 12.82 -32.66 40.59
CA GLY A 378 13.60 -31.53 40.07
C GLY A 378 12.81 -30.23 40.14
N SER A 379 13.42 -29.20 40.72
CA SER A 379 12.95 -27.81 40.81
C SER A 379 14.01 -26.88 40.20
N GLU A 380 13.51 -25.82 39.56
CA GLU A 380 14.04 -24.43 39.48
C GLU A 380 15.55 -24.17 39.38
N VAL A 381 15.90 -23.36 38.37
CA VAL A 381 17.20 -22.69 38.24
C VAL A 381 16.97 -21.18 38.28
N THR A 382 17.37 -20.56 39.39
CA THR A 382 17.91 -19.20 39.47
C THR A 382 19.43 -19.28 39.41
N LEU A 383 20.13 -18.25 38.91
CA LEU A 383 21.38 -17.77 39.52
C LEU A 383 21.78 -16.38 38.99
N ASP A 384 22.39 -15.65 39.91
CA ASP A 384 22.64 -14.22 40.01
C ASP A 384 23.93 -13.70 39.33
N GLU A 385 24.05 -12.37 39.42
CA GLU A 385 25.18 -11.47 39.22
C GLU A 385 26.54 -11.91 39.81
N GLU A 386 27.65 -11.50 39.17
CA GLU A 386 28.80 -10.89 39.88
C GLU A 386 29.58 -9.93 38.94
N LYS A 387 30.40 -9.08 39.54
CA LYS A 387 30.67 -7.66 39.26
C LYS A 387 32.19 -7.41 39.17
N ILE A 388 32.59 -6.18 38.81
CA ILE A 388 33.89 -5.46 39.06
C ILE A 388 34.95 -5.58 37.93
N GLY A 389 35.58 -4.50 37.43
CA GLY A 389 35.55 -3.11 37.87
C GLY A 389 36.34 -2.08 37.02
N ASP A 390 36.15 -0.84 37.46
CA ASP A 390 37.01 0.35 37.60
C ASP A 390 37.81 1.02 36.44
N ASP A 391 37.43 2.30 36.26
CA ASP A 391 38.22 3.54 36.21
C ASP A 391 39.28 3.79 35.11
N LYS A 392 39.06 4.84 34.30
CA LYS A 392 39.64 6.18 34.55
C LYS A 392 39.22 7.24 33.53
N ALA A 393 39.01 8.44 34.06
CA ALA A 393 38.78 9.70 33.36
C ALA A 393 40.09 10.43 32.98
N ILE A 394 39.89 11.54 32.26
CA ILE A 394 40.73 12.74 32.04
C ILE A 394 41.46 12.79 30.67
N ALA A 395 40.93 13.59 29.74
CA ALA A 395 41.43 14.93 29.38
C ALA A 395 40.51 15.59 28.35
#